data_AF-A0A1G1YXV1-F1
#
_entry.id   AF-A0A1G1YXV1-F1
#
_cell.length_a   1.000
_cell.length_b   1.000
_cell.length_c   1.000
_cell.angle_alpha   90.00
_cell.angle_beta   90.00
_cell.angle_gamma   90.00
#
_symmetry.space_group_name_H-M   'P 1'
#
loop_
_entity.id
_entity.type
_entity.pdbx_description
1 polymer ?
#
loop_
_entity_poly.entity_id
_entity_poly.type
_entity_poly.pdbx_seq_one_letter_code
_entity_poly.pdbx_strand_id
1 'polypeptide(L)'
;MDRNLSKNYIIGLVESRGSFSFSTQNSRKRRVPSFRIKLHVQDLALIEAIKEALGLDNKIYVYSPKSRDGAKRHPYAMLIVRDVDGLKNKVIPFFYGNFRGRKAFQFNDWLERIGKDPWVSDEFKVIHRLYKSKYYKKRE
;
A
#
# COMPACT_ATOMS: atom_id res chain seq x y z
N MET A 1 12.15 -20.60 10.42
CA MET A 1 10.73 -20.50 10.01
C MET A 1 10.72 -20.19 8.52
N ASP A 2 9.94 -20.93 7.75
CA ASP A 2 9.71 -20.63 6.34
C ASP A 2 9.06 -19.24 6.23
N ARG A 3 9.67 -18.36 5.43
CA ARG A 3 9.19 -16.99 5.20
C ARG A 3 8.31 -16.91 3.96
N ASN A 4 8.11 -18.02 3.26
CA ASN A 4 7.42 -18.03 1.99
C ASN A 4 5.90 -17.97 2.19
N LEU A 5 5.34 -16.77 2.08
CA LEU A 5 3.90 -16.55 2.15
C LEU A 5 3.26 -16.82 0.79
N SER A 6 2.16 -17.56 0.77
CA SER A 6 1.39 -17.74 -0.47
C SER A 6 0.81 -16.40 -0.95
N LYS A 7 0.73 -16.22 -2.28
CA LYS A 7 0.13 -15.02 -2.90
C LYS A 7 -1.28 -14.75 -2.35
N ASN A 8 -2.11 -15.79 -2.22
CA ASN A 8 -3.48 -15.68 -1.73
C ASN A 8 -3.55 -15.23 -0.26
N TYR A 9 -2.62 -15.69 0.58
CA TYR A 9 -2.53 -15.24 1.98
C TYR A 9 -2.22 -13.74 2.06
N ILE A 10 -1.24 -13.26 1.28
CA ILE A 10 -0.88 -11.84 1.23
C ILE A 10 -2.07 -11.00 0.72
N ILE A 11 -2.76 -11.46 -0.33
CA ILE A 11 -3.95 -10.78 -0.85
C ILE A 11 -5.01 -10.66 0.25
N GLY A 12 -5.41 -11.76 0.89
CA GLY A 12 -6.45 -11.74 1.92
C GLY A 12 -6.09 -10.88 3.14
N LEU A 13 -4.81 -10.88 3.53
CA LEU A 13 -4.32 -10.02 4.61
C LEU A 13 -4.34 -8.53 4.22
N VAL A 14 -4.01 -8.19 2.97
CA VAL A 14 -4.07 -6.82 2.47
C VAL A 14 -5.52 -6.37 2.25
N GLU A 15 -6.44 -7.26 1.91
CA GLU A 15 -7.87 -6.95 1.86
C GLU A 15 -8.41 -6.50 3.22
N SER A 16 -7.99 -7.17 4.29
CA SER A 16 -8.45 -6.86 5.65
C SER A 16 -7.68 -5.70 6.31
N ARG A 17 -6.35 -5.62 6.13
CA ARG A 17 -5.48 -4.70 6.88
C ARG A 17 -4.75 -3.66 6.03
N GLY A 18 -4.73 -3.85 4.71
CA GLY A 18 -4.07 -2.96 3.77
C GLY A 18 -4.90 -1.72 3.43
N SER A 19 -4.20 -0.64 3.10
CA SER A 19 -4.78 0.65 2.75
C SER A 19 -4.12 1.24 1.50
N PHE A 20 -4.95 1.60 0.54
CA PHE A 20 -4.59 2.41 -0.63
C PHE A 20 -5.18 3.80 -0.42
N SER A 21 -4.32 4.81 -0.28
CA SER A 21 -4.73 6.16 0.13
C SER A 21 -3.76 7.21 -0.42
N PHE A 22 -4.06 8.48 -0.15
CA PHE A 22 -3.15 9.59 -0.42
C PHE A 22 -2.57 10.11 0.90
N SER A 23 -1.24 10.21 0.96
CA SER A 23 -0.56 10.93 2.03
C SER A 23 -0.63 12.42 1.71
N THR A 24 -1.27 13.20 2.57
CA THR A 24 -1.33 14.65 2.43
C THR A 24 -0.10 15.28 3.06
N GLN A 25 0.59 16.13 2.30
CA GLN A 25 1.52 17.10 2.87
C GLN A 25 0.83 18.46 2.84
N ASN A 26 0.19 18.81 3.97
CA ASN A 26 -0.67 19.98 4.08
C ASN A 26 0.03 21.29 3.68
N SER A 27 1.34 21.40 3.95
CA SER A 27 2.14 22.58 3.59
C SER A 27 2.36 22.78 2.10
N ARG A 28 2.18 21.75 1.26
CA ARG A 28 2.55 21.78 -0.17
C ARG A 28 1.39 21.58 -1.13
N LYS A 29 0.14 21.50 -0.64
CA LYS A 29 -1.04 21.08 -1.44
C LYS A 29 -0.71 19.86 -2.33
N ARG A 30 0.07 18.92 -1.79
CA ARG A 30 0.56 17.74 -2.51
C ARG A 30 -0.05 16.48 -1.90
N ARG A 31 -0.62 15.64 -2.76
CA ARG A 31 -1.13 14.32 -2.45
C ARG A 31 -0.20 13.28 -3.04
N VAL A 32 0.41 12.47 -2.18
CA VAL A 32 1.30 11.39 -2.58
C VAL A 32 0.55 10.06 -2.47
N PRO A 33 0.31 9.34 -3.58
CA PRO A 33 -0.29 8.01 -3.52
C PRO A 33 0.51 7.10 -2.59
N SER A 34 -0.17 6.28 -1.79
CA SER A 34 0.50 5.40 -0.86
C SER A 34 -0.24 4.09 -0.64
N PHE A 35 0.53 3.02 -0.60
CA PHE A 35 0.12 1.73 -0.06
C PHE A 35 0.67 1.58 1.36
N ARG A 36 -0.15 1.07 2.28
CA ARG A 36 0.23 0.83 3.67
C ARG A 36 -0.38 -0.47 4.17
N ILE A 37 0.36 -1.18 5.02
CA ILE A 37 -0.18 -2.28 5.84
C ILE A 37 0.27 -2.07 7.28
N LYS A 38 -0.66 -2.24 8.22
CA LYS A 38 -0.47 -2.00 9.66
C LYS A 38 -0.92 -3.21 10.47
N LEU A 39 0.00 -3.81 11.22
CA LEU A 39 -0.26 -4.91 12.13
C LEU A 39 0.24 -4.58 13.54
N HIS A 40 -0.11 -5.41 14.51
CA HIS A 40 0.44 -5.29 15.86
C HIS A 40 1.97 -5.49 15.82
N VAL A 41 2.71 -4.92 16.77
CA VAL A 41 4.19 -5.00 16.73
C VAL A 41 4.71 -6.44 16.82
N GLN A 42 3.94 -7.35 17.44
CA GLN A 42 4.28 -8.77 17.52
C GLN A 42 4.31 -9.45 16.14
N ASP A 43 3.57 -8.88 15.16
CA ASP A 43 3.52 -9.37 13.78
C ASP A 43 4.58 -8.69 12.88
N LEU A 44 5.64 -8.12 13.46
CA LEU A 44 6.70 -7.46 12.68
C LEU A 44 7.30 -8.39 11.62
N ALA A 45 7.61 -9.64 12.01
CA ALA A 45 8.16 -10.65 11.10
C ALA A 45 7.20 -10.96 9.93
N LEU A 46 5.89 -10.86 10.14
CA LEU A 46 4.91 -11.02 9.07
C LEU A 46 4.94 -9.82 8.11
N ILE A 47 5.10 -8.59 8.60
CA ILE A 47 5.28 -7.42 7.73
C ILE A 47 6.59 -7.54 6.93
N GLU A 48 7.66 -8.04 7.54
CA GLU A 48 8.93 -8.32 6.86
C GLU A 48 8.76 -9.35 5.73
N ALA A 49 8.09 -10.47 6.01
CA ALA A 49 7.81 -11.48 4.98
C ALA A 49 6.93 -10.93 3.83
N ILE A 50 5.96 -10.06 4.11
CA ILE A 50 5.17 -9.38 3.07
C ILE A 50 6.05 -8.42 2.26
N LYS A 51 6.94 -7.67 2.91
CA LYS A 51 7.89 -6.77 2.25
C LYS A 51 8.78 -7.57 1.29
N GLU A 52 9.34 -8.68 1.76
CA GLU A 52 10.19 -9.60 0.97
C GLU A 52 9.41 -10.19 -0.21
N ALA A 53 8.19 -10.70 0.00
CA ALA A 53 7.36 -11.29 -1.05
C ALA A 53 6.91 -10.28 -2.12
N LEU A 54 6.73 -9.00 -1.75
CA LEU A 54 6.49 -7.91 -2.69
C LEU A 54 7.79 -7.40 -3.35
N GLY A 55 8.95 -7.90 -2.93
CA GLY A 55 10.27 -7.45 -3.39
C GLY A 55 10.57 -6.00 -3.04
N LEU A 56 10.01 -5.46 -1.96
CA LEU A 56 10.14 -4.04 -1.59
C LEU A 56 11.38 -3.79 -0.73
N ASP A 57 11.98 -2.61 -0.88
CA ASP A 57 13.16 -2.19 -0.08
C ASP A 57 12.78 -1.18 1.02
N ASN A 58 11.51 -0.76 1.06
CA ASN A 58 11.01 0.27 1.95
C ASN A 58 11.25 -0.07 3.44
N LYS A 59 11.47 0.96 4.26
CA LYS A 59 11.59 0.83 5.71
C LYS A 59 10.25 0.43 6.34
N ILE A 60 10.29 -0.46 7.32
CA ILE A 60 9.18 -0.74 8.22
C ILE A 60 9.32 0.16 9.44
N TYR A 61 8.22 0.81 9.83
CA TYR A 61 8.18 1.74 10.95
C TYR A 61 7.48 1.08 12.13
N VAL A 62 8.12 1.11 13.30
CA VAL A 62 7.48 0.73 14.57
C VAL A 62 7.03 2.00 15.27
N TYR A 63 5.75 2.09 15.56
CA TYR A 63 5.13 3.22 16.25
C TYR A 63 4.63 2.78 17.62
N SER A 64 5.00 3.54 18.64
CA SER A 64 4.49 3.39 20.00
C SER A 64 3.64 4.62 20.34
N PRO A 65 2.33 4.59 20.04
CA PRO A 65 1.47 5.75 20.21
C PRO A 65 1.38 6.15 21.68
N LYS A 66 2.00 7.28 22.03
CA LYS A 66 1.81 7.94 23.32
C LYS A 66 0.49 8.69 23.26
N SER A 67 -0.43 8.38 24.16
CA SER A 67 -1.66 9.13 24.27
C SER A 67 -1.57 10.27 25.27
N ARG A 68 -2.07 11.45 24.88
CA ARG A 68 -2.34 12.56 25.80
C ARG A 68 -3.65 12.39 26.56
N ASP A 69 -4.57 11.57 26.04
CA ASP A 69 -5.90 11.29 26.63
C ASP A 69 -5.87 10.16 27.69
N GLY A 70 -4.69 9.64 28.04
CA GLY A 70 -4.53 8.52 28.99
C GLY A 70 -4.84 7.13 28.42
N ALA A 71 -5.39 7.01 27.21
CA ALA A 71 -5.68 5.71 26.60
C ALA A 71 -4.39 4.95 26.25
N LYS A 72 -4.29 3.73 26.78
CA LYS A 72 -3.19 2.80 26.49
C LYS A 72 -3.41 2.19 25.10
N ARG A 73 -2.69 2.70 24.10
CA ARG A 73 -2.71 2.18 22.74
C ARG A 73 -1.50 1.27 22.53
N HIS A 74 -1.73 0.07 22.02
CA HIS A 74 -0.66 -0.88 21.75
C HIS A 74 0.25 -0.41 20.60
N PRO A 75 1.56 -0.71 20.66
CA PRO A 75 2.49 -0.45 19.56
C PRO A 75 2.12 -1.25 18.31
N TYR A 76 2.51 -0.71 17.16
CA TYR A 76 2.23 -1.32 15.87
C TYR A 76 3.39 -1.16 14.90
N ALA A 77 3.53 -2.12 13.99
CA ALA A 77 4.45 -2.03 12.89
C ALA A 77 3.69 -1.63 11.61
N MET A 78 4.34 -0.87 10.73
CA MET A 78 3.72 -0.37 9.49
C MET A 78 4.73 -0.34 8.36
N LEU A 79 4.39 -1.01 7.25
CA LEU A 79 5.06 -0.82 5.97
C LEU A 79 4.34 0.29 5.19
N ILE A 80 5.10 1.21 4.61
CA ILE A 80 4.59 2.33 3.82
C ILE A 80 5.37 2.41 2.50
N VAL A 81 4.66 2.33 1.38
CA VAL A 81 5.21 2.51 0.03
C VAL A 81 4.62 3.78 -0.57
N ARG A 82 5.48 4.71 -0.98
CA ARG A 82 5.12 6.05 -1.49
C ARG A 82 5.92 6.45 -2.73
N ASP A 83 7.00 5.75 -3.03
CA ASP A 83 7.80 5.96 -4.22
C ASP A 83 7.09 5.40 -5.46
N VAL A 84 7.29 6.05 -6.60
CA VAL A 84 6.61 5.70 -7.85
C VAL A 84 6.97 4.28 -8.28
N ASP A 85 8.23 3.89 -8.18
CA ASP A 85 8.70 2.59 -8.68
C ASP A 85 8.18 1.42 -7.85
N GLY A 86 8.19 1.51 -6.53
CA GLY A 86 7.60 0.50 -5.65
C GLY A 86 6.10 0.33 -5.91
N LEU A 87 5.36 1.43 -6.09
CA LEU A 87 3.93 1.34 -6.43
C LEU A 87 3.70 0.75 -7.82
N LYS A 88 4.36 1.31 -8.84
CA LYS A 88 4.16 0.97 -10.27
C LYS A 88 4.63 -0.44 -10.61
N ASN A 89 5.78 -0.86 -10.08
CA ASN A 89 6.46 -2.09 -10.52
C ASN A 89 6.25 -3.27 -9.58
N LYS A 90 5.94 -3.03 -8.30
CA LYS A 90 5.88 -4.07 -7.28
C LYS A 90 4.46 -4.22 -6.70
N VAL A 91 3.93 -3.18 -6.06
CA VAL A 91 2.62 -3.24 -5.37
C VAL A 91 1.46 -3.42 -6.34
N ILE A 92 1.31 -2.54 -7.33
CA ILE A 92 0.14 -2.56 -8.21
C ILE A 92 0.08 -3.85 -9.03
N PRO A 93 1.15 -4.31 -9.69
CA PRO A 93 1.13 -5.58 -10.42
C PRO A 93 0.75 -6.77 -9.54
N PHE A 94 1.21 -6.82 -8.29
CA PHE A 94 0.94 -7.93 -7.39
C PHE A 94 -0.55 -8.07 -7.05
N PHE A 95 -1.25 -6.94 -6.86
CA PHE A 95 -2.66 -6.92 -6.43
C PHE A 95 -3.66 -6.68 -7.56
N TYR A 96 -3.21 -6.30 -8.75
CA TYR A 96 -4.09 -5.93 -9.86
C TYR A 96 -5.02 -7.09 -10.25
N GLY A 97 -6.34 -6.85 -10.25
CA GLY A 97 -7.34 -7.87 -10.59
C GLY A 97 -7.53 -8.98 -9.57
N ASN A 98 -6.80 -8.97 -8.45
CA ASN A 98 -6.76 -10.07 -7.49
C ASN A 98 -7.63 -9.83 -6.23
N PHE A 99 -8.03 -8.59 -5.96
CA PHE A 99 -8.96 -8.27 -4.86
C PHE A 99 -10.41 -8.60 -5.18
N ARG A 100 -11.18 -8.91 -4.13
CA ARG A 100 -12.62 -9.15 -4.13
C ARG A 100 -13.35 -8.09 -3.29
N GLY A 101 -14.65 -7.90 -3.56
CA GLY A 101 -15.53 -7.04 -2.77
C GLY A 101 -15.08 -5.57 -2.66
N ARG A 102 -15.24 -4.98 -1.47
CA ARG A 102 -15.01 -3.53 -1.23
C ARG A 102 -13.57 -3.10 -1.47
N LYS A 103 -12.57 -3.97 -1.23
CA LYS A 103 -11.16 -3.60 -1.44
C LYS A 103 -10.87 -3.40 -2.93
N ALA A 104 -11.43 -4.22 -3.80
CA ALA A 104 -11.29 -4.07 -5.25
C ALA A 104 -11.79 -2.70 -5.72
N PHE A 105 -12.96 -2.26 -5.23
CA PHE A 105 -13.48 -0.93 -5.51
C PHE A 105 -12.54 0.18 -5.01
N GLN A 106 -12.08 0.10 -3.76
CA GLN A 106 -11.14 1.08 -3.18
C GLN A 106 -9.83 1.17 -3.97
N PHE A 107 -9.30 0.03 -4.41
CA PHE A 107 -8.07 -0.03 -5.18
C PHE A 107 -8.23 0.61 -6.57
N ASN A 108 -9.31 0.29 -7.28
CA ASN A 108 -9.59 0.86 -8.61
C ASN A 108 -9.92 2.35 -8.54
N ASP A 109 -10.70 2.79 -7.55
CA ASP A 109 -10.97 4.22 -7.30
C ASP A 109 -9.67 4.97 -7.01
N TRP A 110 -8.79 4.39 -6.18
CA TRP A 110 -7.48 4.97 -5.91
C TRP A 110 -6.65 5.15 -7.18
N LEU A 111 -6.60 4.14 -8.07
CA LEU A 111 -5.91 4.25 -9.37
C LEU A 111 -6.51 5.32 -10.29
N GLU A 112 -7.84 5.42 -10.37
CA GLU A 112 -8.54 6.48 -11.12
C GLU A 112 -8.20 7.88 -10.56
N ARG A 113 -8.24 8.02 -9.22
CA ARG A 113 -7.96 9.29 -8.55
C ARG A 113 -6.52 9.73 -8.68
N ILE A 114 -5.55 8.80 -8.74
CA ILE A 114 -4.16 9.15 -9.06
C ILE A 114 -4.12 9.99 -10.34
N GLY A 115 -4.87 9.61 -11.37
CA GLY A 115 -4.95 10.32 -12.65
C GLY A 115 -5.67 11.66 -12.60
N LYS A 116 -6.78 11.73 -11.85
CA LYS A 116 -7.70 12.89 -11.88
C LYS A 116 -7.40 13.98 -10.86
N ASP A 117 -6.72 13.65 -9.77
CA ASP A 117 -6.49 14.60 -8.67
C ASP A 117 -5.39 15.63 -9.03
N PRO A 118 -5.70 16.94 -9.14
CA PRO A 118 -4.72 17.96 -9.55
C PRO A 118 -3.58 18.15 -8.56
N TRP A 119 -3.69 17.62 -7.34
CA TRP A 119 -2.66 17.72 -6.30
C TRP A 119 -1.70 16.52 -6.29
N VAL A 120 -1.90 15.55 -7.19
CA VAL A 120 -0.97 14.45 -7.44
C VAL A 120 -0.02 14.86 -8.56
N SER A 121 1.29 14.77 -8.31
CA SER A 121 2.31 15.16 -9.30
C SER A 121 2.31 14.27 -10.54
N ASP A 122 2.72 14.82 -11.69
CA ASP A 122 2.73 14.13 -12.99
C ASP A 122 3.53 12.83 -13.02
N GLU A 123 4.57 12.76 -12.20
CA GLU A 123 5.37 11.56 -11.97
C GLU A 123 4.50 10.33 -11.61
N PHE A 124 3.49 10.51 -10.75
CA PHE A 124 2.58 9.43 -10.38
C PHE A 124 1.48 9.19 -11.42
N LYS A 125 1.18 10.16 -12.29
CA LYS A 125 0.12 10.03 -13.32
C LYS A 125 0.43 8.92 -14.32
N VAL A 126 1.69 8.52 -14.46
CA VAL A 126 2.08 7.33 -15.24
C VAL A 126 1.36 6.07 -14.76
N ILE A 127 1.13 5.92 -13.45
CA ILE A 127 0.43 4.77 -12.88
C ILE A 127 -1.00 4.69 -13.43
N HIS A 128 -1.69 5.82 -13.46
CA HIS A 128 -3.04 5.90 -14.02
C HIS A 128 -3.05 5.58 -15.52
N ARG A 129 -2.11 6.13 -16.30
CA ARG A 129 -1.99 5.83 -17.74
C ARG A 129 -1.82 4.32 -17.98
N LEU A 130 -0.92 3.68 -17.24
CA LEU A 130 -0.70 2.23 -17.30
C LEU A 130 -1.97 1.45 -16.93
N TYR A 131 -2.66 1.86 -15.88
CA TYR A 131 -3.93 1.27 -15.47
C TYR A 131 -5.00 1.37 -16.58
N LYS A 132 -5.23 2.56 -17.17
CA LYS A 132 -6.23 2.75 -18.24
C LYS A 132 -5.91 1.94 -19.49
N SER A 133 -4.62 1.79 -19.81
CA SER A 133 -4.17 0.96 -20.93
C SER A 133 -4.28 -0.56 -20.67
N LYS A 134 -4.76 -0.98 -19.49
CA LYS A 134 -4.82 -2.37 -19.03
C LYS A 134 -3.46 -3.06 -19.03
N TYR A 135 -2.37 -2.30 -18.88
CA TYR A 135 -0.99 -2.79 -18.91
C TYR A 135 -0.75 -3.96 -17.94
N TYR A 136 -1.25 -3.82 -16.71
CA TYR A 136 -1.05 -4.80 -15.64
C TYR A 136 -1.78 -6.13 -15.85
N LYS A 137 -2.75 -6.20 -16.78
CA LYS A 137 -3.43 -7.46 -17.12
C LYS A 137 -2.55 -8.40 -17.97
N LYS A 138 -1.54 -7.88 -18.66
CA LYS A 138 -0.69 -8.62 -19.60
C LYS A 138 0.52 -9.31 -18.94
N ARG A 139 0.58 -9.34 -17.61
CA ARG A 139 1.72 -9.82 -16.82
C ARG A 139 1.38 -11.00 -15.89
N GLU A 140 0.21 -11.62 -16.09
CA GLU A 140 -0.14 -12.89 -15.46
C GLU A 140 0.36 -14.07 -16.29
#